data_AF-A0A843G9I2-F1
#
_entry.id   AF-A0A843G9I2-F1
#
_cell.length_a   1.000
_cell.length_b   1.000
_cell.length_c   1.000
_cell.angle_alpha   90.00
_cell.angle_beta   90.00
_cell.angle_gamma   90.00
#
_symmetry.space_group_name_H-M   'P 1'
#
loop_
_entity.id
_entity.type
_entity.pdbx_description
1 polymer ?
#
loop_
_entity_poly.entity_id
_entity_poly.type
_entity_poly.pdbx_seq_one_letter_code
_entity_poly.pdbx_strand_id
1 'polypeptide(L)'
;TDLDGKMEDLLAANSLGSYFVIHAHGDNDELIVNWTTKFDKILGTTQSKPVGHLYNFGGFTDGDRAMFFTLALGCKEMVLAGMDFGTTVTKYSRPNIEGATGPADEIKTKKLIFAERLLAWIKENTDVNVINLVDIDN
;
A
#
# COMPACT_ATOMS: atom_id res chain seq x y z
N THR A 1 1.91 2.35 -5.36
CA THR A 1 0.71 2.39 -6.21
C THR A 1 0.91 1.43 -7.34
N ASP A 2 -0.15 0.71 -7.66
CA ASP A 2 -0.23 -0.23 -8.78
C ASP A 2 -0.83 0.41 -10.04
N LEU A 3 -1.07 1.74 -10.02
CA LEU A 3 -1.66 2.55 -11.10
C LEU A 3 -3.13 2.23 -11.40
N ASP A 4 -3.85 1.64 -10.45
CA ASP A 4 -5.27 1.24 -10.52
C ASP A 4 -6.26 2.28 -9.97
N GLY A 5 -5.75 3.39 -9.44
CA GLY A 5 -6.54 4.52 -8.96
C GLY A 5 -7.04 5.46 -10.07
N LYS A 6 -7.76 6.51 -9.67
CA LYS A 6 -8.15 7.59 -10.60
C LYS A 6 -6.91 8.32 -11.10
N MET A 7 -6.62 8.19 -12.39
CA MET A 7 -5.37 8.69 -12.96
C MET A 7 -5.22 10.21 -12.85
N GLU A 8 -6.33 10.95 -12.95
CA GLU A 8 -6.37 12.40 -12.75
C GLU A 8 -5.86 12.80 -11.36
N ASP A 9 -6.28 12.08 -10.31
CA ASP A 9 -5.86 12.32 -8.93
C ASP A 9 -4.37 11.98 -8.75
N LEU A 10 -3.90 10.90 -9.36
CA LEU A 10 -2.49 10.49 -9.32
C LEU A 10 -1.59 11.53 -10.00
N LEU A 11 -1.95 11.98 -11.21
CA LEU A 11 -1.21 12.99 -11.96
C LEU A 11 -1.20 14.33 -11.20
N ALA A 12 -2.34 14.73 -10.65
CA ALA A 12 -2.42 15.92 -9.81
C ALA A 12 -1.47 15.81 -8.61
N ALA A 13 -1.50 14.72 -7.86
CA ALA A 13 -0.63 14.51 -6.69
C ALA A 13 0.87 14.54 -7.06
N ASN A 14 1.25 13.96 -8.20
CA ASN A 14 2.63 14.00 -8.68
C ASN A 14 3.06 15.40 -9.11
N SER A 15 2.20 16.12 -9.84
CA SER A 15 2.46 17.51 -10.26
C SER A 15 2.62 18.46 -9.08
N LEU A 16 1.94 18.18 -7.96
CA LEU A 16 2.07 18.89 -6.70
C LEU A 16 3.32 18.51 -5.89
N GLY A 17 4.17 17.62 -6.43
CA GLY A 17 5.51 17.35 -5.92
C GLY A 17 5.69 16.00 -5.23
N SER A 18 4.66 15.17 -5.16
CA SER A 18 4.72 13.84 -4.54
C SER A 18 5.67 12.90 -5.29
N TYR A 19 6.48 12.15 -4.53
CA TYR A 19 7.28 11.04 -5.06
C TYR A 19 6.41 9.79 -5.22
N PHE A 20 6.56 9.10 -6.33
CA PHE A 20 5.74 7.94 -6.65
C PHE A 20 6.55 6.67 -6.55
N VAL A 21 6.12 5.76 -5.66
CA VAL A 21 6.62 4.38 -5.63
C VAL A 21 5.66 3.53 -6.45
N ILE A 22 6.08 3.21 -7.67
CA ILE A 22 5.28 2.43 -8.63
C ILE A 22 5.66 0.96 -8.48
N HIS A 23 4.67 0.10 -8.29
CA HIS A 23 4.90 -1.31 -8.02
C HIS A 23 4.47 -2.17 -9.21
N ALA A 24 5.40 -3.01 -9.68
CA ALA A 24 5.18 -3.93 -10.79
C ALA A 24 4.81 -5.32 -10.27
N HIS A 25 3.64 -5.80 -10.71
CA HIS A 25 3.10 -7.13 -10.43
C HIS A 25 2.53 -7.76 -11.71
N GLY A 26 1.88 -8.93 -11.57
CA GLY A 26 1.64 -9.85 -12.70
C GLY A 26 0.63 -9.39 -13.76
N ASP A 27 -0.11 -8.32 -13.51
CA ASP A 27 -1.29 -7.91 -14.28
C ASP A 27 -1.41 -6.39 -14.48
N ASN A 28 -0.32 -5.63 -14.25
CA ASN A 28 -0.31 -4.18 -14.45
C ASN A 28 0.76 -3.69 -15.45
N ASP A 29 1.26 -4.58 -16.31
CA ASP A 29 2.27 -4.26 -17.32
C ASP A 29 1.81 -3.19 -18.32
N GLU A 30 0.58 -3.29 -18.83
CA GLU A 30 0.00 -2.27 -19.71
C GLU A 30 -0.08 -0.89 -19.04
N LEU A 31 -0.49 -0.86 -17.76
CA LEU A 31 -0.57 0.40 -16.99
C LEU A 31 0.82 1.02 -16.82
N ILE A 32 1.82 0.20 -16.50
CA ILE A 32 3.21 0.66 -16.35
C ILE A 32 3.72 1.27 -17.65
N VAL A 33 3.55 0.57 -18.78
CA VAL A 33 4.03 1.05 -20.10
C VAL A 33 3.36 2.37 -20.47
N ASN A 34 2.05 2.48 -20.25
CA ASN A 34 1.28 3.64 -20.69
C ASN A 34 1.49 4.88 -19.79
N TRP A 35 1.69 4.69 -18.49
CA TRP A 35 1.61 5.79 -17.53
C TRP A 35 2.94 6.20 -16.89
N THR A 36 3.93 5.31 -16.74
CA THR A 36 5.17 5.66 -16.02
C THR A 36 5.90 6.87 -16.61
N THR A 37 5.87 7.03 -17.94
CA THR A 37 6.47 8.17 -18.64
C THR A 37 5.74 9.51 -18.44
N LYS A 38 4.57 9.48 -17.81
CA LYS A 38 3.74 10.66 -17.50
C LYS A 38 3.98 11.20 -16.08
N PHE A 39 4.74 10.47 -15.26
CA PHE A 39 5.07 10.85 -13.91
C PHE A 39 6.54 11.24 -13.80
N ASP A 40 6.82 12.25 -12.99
CA ASP A 40 8.16 12.59 -12.54
C ASP A 40 8.45 11.93 -11.17
N LYS A 41 9.72 11.91 -10.75
CA LYS A 41 10.12 11.47 -9.38
C LYS A 41 9.60 10.07 -9.01
N ILE A 42 9.78 9.12 -9.92
CA ILE A 42 9.35 7.74 -9.75
C ILE A 42 10.45 6.86 -9.16
N LEU A 43 10.06 5.92 -8.31
CA LEU A 43 10.86 4.79 -7.85
C LEU A 43 10.12 3.50 -8.19
N GLY A 44 10.77 2.61 -8.95
CA GLY A 44 10.18 1.33 -9.31
C GLY A 44 10.38 0.27 -8.23
N THR A 45 9.32 -0.46 -7.90
CA THR A 45 9.37 -1.64 -7.04
C THR A 45 8.73 -2.85 -7.71
N THR A 46 8.99 -4.05 -7.19
CA THR A 46 8.43 -5.29 -7.75
C THR A 46 8.12 -6.32 -6.67
N GLN A 47 7.14 -7.18 -6.93
CA GLN A 47 6.88 -8.37 -6.11
C GLN A 47 7.87 -9.52 -6.36
N SER A 48 8.59 -9.48 -7.48
CA SER A 48 9.53 -10.52 -7.90
C SER A 48 10.95 -10.25 -7.39
N LYS A 49 11.91 -11.08 -7.84
CA LYS A 49 13.33 -10.78 -7.66
C LYS A 49 13.64 -9.43 -8.36
N PRO A 50 14.18 -8.44 -7.64
CA PRO A 50 14.52 -7.15 -8.25
C PRO A 50 15.59 -7.31 -9.33
N VAL A 51 15.44 -6.55 -10.42
CA VAL A 51 16.38 -6.48 -11.54
C VAL A 51 16.65 -5.02 -11.87
N GLY A 52 17.92 -4.68 -12.13
CA GLY A 52 18.32 -3.32 -12.48
C GLY A 52 18.01 -2.32 -11.35
N HIS A 53 17.20 -1.30 -11.67
CA HIS A 53 16.82 -0.23 -10.75
C HIS A 53 15.50 -0.49 -9.99
N LEU A 54 14.98 -1.72 -10.05
CA LEU A 54 13.81 -2.11 -9.27
C LEU A 54 14.20 -2.53 -7.86
N TYR A 55 13.38 -2.17 -6.89
CA TYR A 55 13.55 -2.55 -5.49
C TYR A 55 12.43 -3.50 -5.03
N ASN A 56 12.73 -4.33 -4.04
CA ASN A 56 11.71 -5.09 -3.33
C ASN A 56 11.98 -4.95 -1.83
N PHE A 57 11.21 -4.10 -1.17
CA PHE A 57 11.38 -3.79 0.26
C PHE A 57 10.67 -4.80 1.17
N GLY A 58 9.91 -5.75 0.61
CA GLY A 58 9.02 -6.63 1.34
C GLY A 58 7.57 -6.15 1.30
N GLY A 59 6.73 -6.78 2.13
CA GLY A 59 5.29 -6.63 2.09
C GLY A 59 4.59 -7.54 1.07
N PHE A 60 3.30 -7.72 1.27
CA PHE A 60 2.36 -8.49 0.51
C PHE A 60 1.28 -7.63 -0.18
N THR A 61 0.68 -6.67 0.52
CA THR A 61 -0.34 -5.75 -0.02
C THR A 61 0.19 -4.31 -0.06
N ASP A 62 -0.40 -3.44 -0.86
CA ASP A 62 0.04 -2.04 -1.00
C ASP A 62 0.25 -1.30 0.33
N GLY A 63 -0.65 -1.48 1.30
CA GLY A 63 -0.55 -0.85 2.61
C GLY A 63 0.68 -1.32 3.37
N ASP A 64 0.90 -2.63 3.47
CA ASP A 64 2.05 -3.17 4.18
C ASP A 64 3.38 -3.01 3.42
N ARG A 65 3.36 -3.00 2.08
CA ARG A 65 4.51 -2.60 1.26
C ARG A 65 4.94 -1.16 1.56
N ALA A 66 3.99 -0.25 1.75
CA ALA A 66 4.29 1.12 2.15
C ALA A 66 4.93 1.18 3.55
N MET A 67 4.49 0.33 4.50
CA MET A 67 5.14 0.21 5.80
C MET A 67 6.61 -0.21 5.66
N PHE A 68 6.90 -1.29 4.93
CA PHE A 68 8.27 -1.75 4.72
C PHE A 68 9.14 -0.75 3.94
N PHE A 69 8.57 -0.05 2.97
CA PHE A 69 9.27 1.01 2.25
C PHE A 69 9.71 2.14 3.19
N THR A 70 8.82 2.62 4.06
CA THR A 70 9.16 3.70 5.01
C THR A 70 10.21 3.25 6.04
N LEU A 71 10.18 1.98 6.48
CA LEU A 71 11.25 1.40 7.29
C LEU A 71 12.61 1.43 6.58
N ALA A 72 12.65 1.05 5.30
CA ALA A 72 13.88 1.08 4.51
C ALA A 72 14.46 2.51 4.35
N LEU A 73 13.60 3.54 4.44
CA LEU A 73 14.01 4.94 4.47
C LEU A 73 14.48 5.43 5.85
N GLY A 74 14.47 4.57 6.88
CA GLY A 74 14.89 4.94 8.24
C GLY A 74 13.84 5.71 9.03
N CYS A 75 12.56 5.52 8.71
CA CYS A 75 11.43 6.10 9.43
C CYS A 75 11.53 5.89 10.95
N LYS A 76 11.18 6.91 11.73
CA LYS A 76 11.15 6.85 13.20
C LYS A 76 9.74 6.82 13.77
N GLU A 77 8.78 7.36 13.03
CA GLU A 77 7.37 7.38 13.39
C GLU A 77 6.52 7.06 12.16
N MET A 78 5.64 6.07 12.28
CA MET A 78 4.75 5.60 11.24
C MET A 78 3.31 5.80 11.68
N VAL A 79 2.60 6.69 10.98
CA VAL A 79 1.17 6.92 11.21
C VAL A 79 0.36 6.17 10.15
N LEU A 80 -0.46 5.22 10.58
CA LEU A 80 -1.34 4.43 9.73
C LEU A 80 -2.75 5.03 9.76
N ALA A 81 -3.27 5.38 8.57
CA ALA A 81 -4.62 5.89 8.39
C ALA A 81 -5.42 4.92 7.51
N GLY A 82 -6.58 4.48 7.99
CA GLY A 82 -7.43 3.52 7.27
C GLY A 82 -6.91 2.09 7.22
N MET A 83 -5.88 1.76 8.02
CA MET A 83 -5.37 0.40 8.17
C MET A 83 -6.18 -0.33 9.25
N ASP A 84 -7.39 -0.71 8.88
CA ASP A 84 -8.31 -1.50 9.72
C ASP A 84 -8.14 -2.99 9.43
N PHE A 85 -7.79 -3.77 10.46
CA PHE A 85 -7.60 -5.23 10.40
C PHE A 85 -8.86 -6.01 10.82
N GLY A 86 -9.96 -5.32 11.10
CA GLY A 86 -11.24 -5.90 11.45
C GLY A 86 -11.93 -6.64 10.30
N THR A 87 -13.16 -7.05 10.56
CA THR A 87 -13.96 -7.87 9.63
C THR A 87 -14.90 -7.06 8.76
N THR A 88 -14.92 -5.73 8.89
CA THR A 88 -15.78 -4.84 8.12
C THR A 88 -14.95 -4.06 7.09
N VAL A 89 -15.43 -4.00 5.85
CA VAL A 89 -14.78 -3.29 4.75
C VAL A 89 -15.73 -2.29 4.13
N THR A 90 -15.17 -1.28 3.47
CA THR A 90 -15.94 -0.28 2.73
C THR A 90 -16.06 -0.64 1.25
N LYS A 91 -16.96 0.03 0.54
CA LYS A 91 -17.09 -0.08 -0.92
C LYS A 91 -15.80 0.25 -1.69
N TYR A 92 -14.87 0.99 -1.09
CA TYR A 92 -13.57 1.29 -1.70
C TYR A 92 -12.65 0.07 -1.74
N SER A 93 -12.73 -0.80 -0.73
CA SER A 93 -12.01 -2.10 -0.73
C SER A 93 -12.75 -3.17 -1.54
N ARG A 94 -14.09 -3.08 -1.59
CA ARG A 94 -14.97 -4.04 -2.28
C ARG A 94 -16.12 -3.31 -2.98
N PRO A 95 -15.96 -2.93 -4.26
CA PRO A 95 -16.97 -2.16 -4.98
C PRO A 95 -18.32 -2.87 -5.16
N ASN A 96 -18.35 -4.20 -5.00
CA ASN A 96 -19.53 -5.04 -5.25
C ASN A 96 -20.43 -5.25 -4.04
N ILE A 97 -20.16 -4.62 -2.88
CA ILE A 97 -21.06 -4.70 -1.71
C ILE A 97 -22.23 -3.73 -1.87
N GLU A 98 -23.42 -4.10 -1.37
CA GLU A 98 -24.65 -3.29 -1.55
C GLU A 98 -24.63 -1.97 -0.75
N GLY A 99 -23.92 -1.91 0.37
CA GLY A 99 -23.89 -0.78 1.29
C GLY A 99 -22.59 0.04 1.26
N ALA A 100 -22.51 1.05 2.14
CA ALA A 100 -21.24 1.76 2.36
C ALA A 100 -20.17 0.87 3.01
N THR A 101 -20.63 -0.07 3.86
CA THR A 101 -19.83 -1.08 4.56
C THR A 101 -20.46 -2.46 4.43
N GLY A 102 -19.64 -3.50 4.61
CA GLY A 102 -20.05 -4.89 4.58
C GLY A 102 -18.96 -5.82 5.11
N PRO A 103 -19.23 -7.12 5.26
CA PRO A 103 -18.22 -8.06 5.73
C PRO A 103 -17.09 -8.23 4.72
N ALA A 104 -15.87 -8.38 5.22
CA ALA A 104 -14.73 -8.79 4.43
C ALA A 104 -14.95 -10.22 3.89
N ASP A 105 -14.77 -10.42 2.58
CA ASP A 105 -14.73 -11.78 2.03
C ASP A 105 -13.52 -12.58 2.55
N GLU A 106 -13.52 -13.89 2.30
CA GLU A 106 -12.48 -14.79 2.78
C GLU A 106 -11.07 -14.38 2.33
N ILE A 107 -10.94 -13.87 1.09
CA ILE A 107 -9.65 -13.47 0.53
C ILE A 107 -9.16 -12.20 1.23
N LYS A 108 -10.03 -11.20 1.40
CA LYS A 108 -9.70 -9.96 2.12
C LYS A 108 -9.34 -10.26 3.56
N THR A 109 -10.10 -11.13 4.22
CA THR A 109 -9.84 -11.55 5.61
C THR A 109 -8.44 -12.14 5.74
N LYS A 110 -8.05 -13.07 4.84
CA LYS A 110 -6.68 -13.63 4.82
C LYS A 110 -5.60 -12.57 4.58
N LYS A 111 -5.86 -11.61 3.68
CA LYS A 111 -4.94 -10.48 3.43
C LYS A 111 -4.77 -9.61 4.68
N LEU A 112 -5.85 -9.29 5.37
CA LEU A 112 -5.83 -8.46 6.59
C LEU A 112 -5.08 -9.17 7.73
N ILE A 113 -5.33 -10.46 7.96
CA ILE A 113 -4.58 -11.26 8.95
C ILE A 113 -3.07 -11.24 8.65
N PHE A 114 -2.70 -11.35 7.36
CA PHE A 114 -1.29 -11.31 6.99
C PHE A 114 -0.67 -9.93 7.20
N ALA A 115 -1.40 -8.87 6.84
CA ALA A 115 -0.95 -7.49 7.05
C ALA A 115 -0.81 -7.14 8.54
N GLU A 116 -1.72 -7.63 9.39
CA GLU A 116 -1.65 -7.48 10.85
C GLU A 116 -0.40 -8.18 11.42
N ARG A 117 -0.10 -9.40 10.95
CA ARG A 117 1.12 -10.13 11.32
C ARG A 117 2.39 -9.38 10.90
N LEU A 118 2.39 -8.77 9.71
CA LEU A 118 3.51 -7.96 9.25
C LEU A 118 3.70 -6.71 10.12
N LEU A 119 2.61 -6.04 10.49
CA LEU A 119 2.66 -4.90 11.41
C LEU A 119 3.19 -5.31 12.80
N ALA A 120 2.74 -6.44 13.33
CA ALA A 120 3.23 -6.99 14.59
C ALA A 120 4.75 -7.28 14.50
N TRP A 121 5.20 -7.90 13.41
CA TRP A 121 6.63 -8.13 13.17
C TRP A 121 7.43 -6.82 13.18
N ILE A 122 6.93 -5.75 12.55
CA ILE A 122 7.57 -4.43 12.57
C ILE A 122 7.71 -3.89 14.00
N LYS A 123 6.63 -3.95 14.79
CA LYS A 123 6.63 -3.49 16.19
C LYS A 123 7.60 -4.28 17.08
N GLU A 124 7.79 -5.58 16.80
CA GLU A 124 8.67 -6.46 17.57
C GLU A 124 10.15 -6.36 17.16
N ASN A 125 10.45 -5.98 15.92
CA ASN A 125 11.80 -6.05 15.36
C ASN A 125 12.41 -4.68 15.02
N THR A 126 11.71 -3.58 15.31
CA THR A 126 12.19 -2.23 15.01
C THR A 126 11.83 -1.26 16.13
N ASP A 127 12.58 -0.16 16.25
CA ASP A 127 12.31 0.91 17.22
C ASP A 127 11.35 1.99 16.68
N VAL A 128 10.58 1.68 15.62
CA VAL A 128 9.67 2.66 15.02
C VAL A 128 8.44 2.84 15.90
N ASN A 129 8.11 4.10 16.21
CA ASN A 129 6.85 4.43 16.86
C ASN A 129 5.71 4.25 15.85
N VAL A 130 4.83 3.28 16.07
CA VAL A 130 3.69 3.04 15.17
C VAL A 130 2.39 3.50 15.82
N ILE A 131 1.70 4.41 15.14
CA ILE A 131 0.42 4.97 15.55
C ILE A 131 -0.62 4.56 14.50
N ASN A 132 -1.60 3.73 14.88
CA ASN A 132 -2.73 3.43 14.00
C ASN A 132 -3.93 4.28 14.42
N LEU A 133 -4.41 5.16 13.53
CA LEU A 133 -5.50 6.08 13.87
C LEU A 133 -6.82 5.37 14.18
N VAL A 134 -7.02 4.17 13.63
CA VAL A 134 -8.19 3.33 13.93
C VAL A 134 -8.23 2.90 15.39
N ASP A 135 -7.07 2.79 16.05
CA ASP A 135 -6.96 2.37 17.45
C ASP A 135 -7.23 3.54 18.42
N ILE A 136 -7.23 4.79 17.94
CA ILE A 136 -7.43 6.00 18.76
C ILE A 136 -8.92 6.30 18.95
N ASP A 137 -9.75 5.89 17.99
CA ASP A 137 -11.19 6.13 17.99
C ASP A 137 -12.00 5.02 18.72
N ASN A 138 -11.32 4.04 19.34
CA ASN A 138 -11.90 2.95 20.15
C ASN A 138 -11.58 3.10 21.63
#